data_AF-A0AA89P4E0-F1
#
_entry.id   AF-A0AA89P4E0-F1
#
_cell.length_a   1.000
_cell.length_b   1.000
_cell.length_c   1.000
_cell.angle_alpha   90.00
_cell.angle_beta   90.00
_cell.angle_gamma   90.00
#
_symmetry.space_group_name_H-M   'P 1'
#
loop_
_entity.id
_entity.type
_entity.pdbx_description
1 polymer ?
#
loop_
_entity_poly.entity_id
_entity_poly.type
_entity_poly.pdbx_seq_one_letter_code
_entity_poly.pdbx_strand_id
1 'polypeptide(L)' 'MNFVWYETPNRRSIVRLLFPYAPNVVIVGFLSSFAAGIISMFILPLVGLKEIVPRLIPHFFTGAAAGVFGNATGGR' A
#
# COMPACT_ATOMS: atom_id res chain seq x y z
N MET A 1 1.00 -20.51 19.56
CA MET A 1 -0.09 -20.55 18.57
C MET A 1 0.50 -20.30 17.18
N ASN A 2 0.55 -21.32 16.32
CA ASN A 2 0.95 -21.17 14.92
C ASN A 2 -0.31 -20.89 14.11
N PHE A 3 -0.40 -19.71 13.50
CA PHE A 3 -1.43 -19.39 12.51
C PHE A 3 -1.20 -20.24 11.26
N VAL A 4 -1.84 -21.41 11.21
CA VAL A 4 -1.91 -22.26 10.02
C VAL A 4 -2.94 -21.65 9.08
N TRP A 5 -2.45 -20.93 8.08
CA TRP A 5 -3.26 -20.44 6.97
C TRP A 5 -3.55 -21.61 6.03
N TYR A 6 -4.81 -22.06 5.98
CA TYR A 6 -5.30 -22.99 4.97
C TYR A 6 -5.33 -22.25 3.61
N GLU A 7 -4.25 -22.35 2.83
CA GLU A 7 -4.21 -21.85 1.46
C GLU A 7 -5.09 -22.73 0.58
N THR A 8 -6.37 -22.37 0.40
CA THR A 8 -7.21 -23.01 -0.63
C THR A 8 -6.50 -22.87 -1.99
N PRO A 9 -6.24 -23.96 -2.73
CA PRO A 9 -5.38 -23.97 -3.92
C PRO A 9 -5.85 -23.09 -5.09
N ASN A 10 -7.03 -22.46 -4.98
CA ASN A 10 -7.63 -21.62 -6.02
C ASN A 10 -7.99 -20.19 -5.58
N ARG A 11 -7.62 -19.74 -4.37
CA ARG A 11 -7.77 -18.33 -3.98
C ARG A 11 -6.44 -17.62 -4.06
N ARG A 12 -6.19 -16.97 -5.21
CA ARG A 12 -5.07 -16.04 -5.32
C ARG A 12 -5.30 -14.92 -4.31
N SER A 13 -4.53 -14.89 -3.23
CA SER A 13 -4.51 -13.75 -2.34
C SER A 13 -4.05 -12.54 -3.15
N ILE A 14 -4.95 -11.57 -3.34
CA ILE A 14 -4.70 -10.38 -4.17
C ILE A 14 -3.44 -9.63 -3.74
N VAL A 15 -3.12 -9.69 -2.45
CA VAL A 15 -1.90 -9.14 -1.85
C VAL A 15 -0.65 -9.85 -2.40
N ARG A 16 -0.68 -11.18 -2.58
CA ARG A 16 0.45 -11.97 -3.11
C ARG A 16 0.61 -11.81 -4.63
N LEU A 17 -0.45 -11.44 -5.35
CA LEU A 17 -0.42 -11.33 -6.81
C LEU A 17 0.36 -10.10 -7.32
N LEU A 18 0.36 -9.01 -6.55
CA LEU A 18 0.98 -7.73 -6.95
C LEU A 18 2.52 -7.78 -6.97
N PHE A 19 3.12 -8.54 -6.05
CA PHE A 19 4.59 -8.57 -5.87
C PHE A 19 5.39 -9.20 -7.03
N PRO A 20 4.95 -10.31 -7.64
CA PRO A 20 5.70 -10.90 -8.76
C PRO A 20 5.36 -10.30 -10.13
N TYR A 21 4.20 -9.65 -10.30
CA TYR A 21 3.72 -9.22 -11.63
C TYR A 21 4.04 -7.76 -12.00
N ALA A 22 4.25 -6.85 -11.04
CA ALA A 22 4.53 -5.43 -11.34
C ALA A 22 5.40 -4.75 -10.26
N PRO A 23 6.64 -5.23 -10.01
CA PRO A 23 7.48 -4.77 -8.90
C PRO A 23 7.78 -3.26 -8.96
N ASN A 24 8.03 -2.71 -10.15
CA ASN A 24 8.35 -1.28 -10.31
C ASN A 24 7.16 -0.38 -9.93
N VAL A 25 5.95 -0.75 -10.35
CA VAL A 25 4.73 0.02 -10.08
C VAL A 25 4.37 -0.01 -8.59
N VAL A 26 4.60 -1.17 -7.95
CA VAL A 26 4.39 -1.35 -6.51
C VAL A 26 5.29 -0.44 -5.68
N ILE A 27 6.57 -0.31 -6.06
CA ILE A 27 7.52 0.56 -5.37
C ILE A 27 7.11 2.03 -5.52
N VAL A 28 6.75 2.47 -6.73
CA VAL A 28 6.30 3.85 -6.98
C VAL A 28 5.00 4.15 -6.21
N GLY A 29 4.06 3.21 -6.19
CA GLY A 29 2.81 3.32 -5.43
C GLY A 29 3.04 3.42 -3.92
N PHE A 30 3.94 2.60 -3.38
CA PHE A 30 4.36 2.68 -1.98
C PHE A 30 5.00 4.03 -1.64
N LEU A 31 5.96 4.51 -2.45
CA LEU A 31 6.66 5.77 -2.21
C LEU A 31 5.70 6.97 -2.24
N SER A 32 4.76 7.00 -3.18
CA SER A 32 3.77 8.09 -3.25
C SER A 32 2.84 8.11 -2.02
N SER A 33 2.39 6.94 -1.56
CA SER A 33 1.53 6.82 -0.38
C SER A 33 2.30 7.16 0.89
N PHE A 34 3.56 6.74 0.98
CA PHE A 34 4.43 7.06 2.11
C PHE A 34 4.74 8.56 2.18
N ALA A 35 5.04 9.20 1.05
CA ALA A 35 5.23 10.65 0.97
C ALA A 35 3.95 11.40 1.37
N ALA A 36 2.78 10.99 0.88
CA ALA A 36 1.50 11.56 1.29
C ALA A 36 1.22 11.38 2.79
N GLY A 37 1.61 10.23 3.37
CA GLY A 37 1.54 9.97 4.80
C GLY A 37 2.43 10.90 5.62
N ILE A 38 3.66 11.15 5.17
CA ILE A 38 4.58 12.13 5.79
C ILE A 38 4.01 13.55 5.70
N ILE A 39 3.52 13.95 4.52
CA ILE A 39 2.93 15.28 4.32
C ILE A 39 1.71 15.46 5.24
N SER A 40 0.84 14.47 5.31
CA SER A 40 -0.34 14.47 6.19
C SER A 40 0.06 14.58 7.67
N MET A 41 1.12 13.89 8.08
CA MET A 41 1.68 13.95 9.44
C MET A 41 2.10 15.38 9.84
N PHE A 42 2.59 16.20 8.91
CA PHE A 42 2.90 17.62 9.18
C PHE A 42 1.68 18.54 9.13
N ILE A 43 0.66 18.19 8.34
CA ILE A 43 -0.54 19.02 8.16
C ILE A 43 -1.54 18.82 9.30
N LEU A 44 -1.80 17.57 9.71
CA LEU A 44 -2.75 17.22 10.77
C LEU A 44 -2.53 17.96 12.11
N PRO A 45 -1.30 18.12 12.64
CA PRO A 45 -1.08 18.88 13.87
C PRO A 45 -1.35 20.38 13.70
N LEU A 46 -1.28 20.94 12.48
CA LEU A 46 -1.64 22.34 12.23
C LEU A 46 -3.15 22.58 12.30
N VAL A 47 -3.97 21.54 12.08
CA VAL A 47 -5.44 21.59 12.17
C VAL A 47 -5.95 21.16 13.56
N GLY A 48 -5.05 20.88 14.50
CA GLY A 48 -5.39 20.48 15.88
C GLY A 48 -5.92 19.05 16.02
N LEU A 49 -5.77 18.20 15.00
CA LEU A 49 -6.14 16.79 15.06
C LEU A 49 -4.97 15.92 15.56
N LYS A 50 -5.31 14.79 16.19
CA LYS A 50 -4.32 13.83 16.69
C LYS A 50 -3.54 13.23 15.54
N GLU A 51 -2.22 13.40 15.60
CA GLU A 51 -1.28 12.91 14.60
C GLU A 51 -1.30 11.37 14.53
N ILE A 52 -1.38 10.85 13.32
CA ILE A 52 -1.36 9.41 13.05
C ILE A 52 0.01 9.08 12.46
N VAL A 53 0.82 8.35 13.22
CA VAL A 53 2.13 7.89 12.75
C VAL A 53 1.95 6.92 11.57
N PRO A 54 2.58 7.17 10.41
CA PRO A 54 2.51 6.27 9.26
C PRO A 54 3.09 4.90 9.61
N ARG A 55 2.31 3.83 9.39
CA ARG A 55 2.78 2.44 9.51
C ARG A 55 3.17 1.90 8.13
N LEU A 56 4.36 1.28 8.04
CA LEU A 56 4.93 0.80 6.78
C LEU A 56 4.06 -0.28 6.10
N ILE A 57 3.62 -1.27 6.86
CA ILE A 57 2.86 -2.43 6.34
C ILE A 57 1.56 -2.00 5.62
N PRO A 58 0.66 -1.21 6.22
CA PRO A 58 -0.58 -0.81 5.54
C PRO A 58 -0.35 0.18 4.39
N HIS A 59 0.63 1.09 4.49
CA HIS A 59 0.96 2.02 3.39
C HIS A 59 1.51 1.29 2.18
N PHE A 60 2.30 0.24 2.42
CA PHE A 60 2.83 -0.63 1.38
C PHE A 60 1.71 -1.35 0.63
N PHE A 61 0.79 -2.00 1.32
CA PHE A 61 -0.28 -2.74 0.64
C PHE A 61 -1.29 -1.84 -0.07
N THR A 62 -1.69 -0.72 0.56
CA THR A 62 -2.63 0.20 -0.08
C THR A 62 -1.99 0.96 -1.23
N GLY A 63 -0.72 1.36 -1.10
CA GLY A 63 0.02 2.05 -2.16
C GLY A 63 0.35 1.13 -3.33
N ALA A 64 0.69 -0.13 -3.07
CA ALA A 64 0.87 -1.15 -4.11
C ALA A 64 -0.37 -1.33 -4.97
N ALA A 65 -1.55 -1.46 -4.34
CA ALA A 65 -2.82 -1.62 -5.04
C ALA A 65 -3.18 -0.36 -5.85
N ALA A 66 -3.04 0.83 -5.24
CA ALA A 66 -3.34 2.10 -5.91
C ALA A 66 -2.40 2.36 -7.11
N GLY A 67 -1.12 2.06 -6.98
CA GLY A 67 -0.15 2.20 -8.07
C GLY A 67 -0.45 1.29 -9.25
N VAL A 68 -0.77 0.01 -9.00
CA VAL A 68 -1.10 -0.95 -10.07
C VAL A 68 -2.42 -0.58 -10.75
N PHE A 69 -3.42 -0.14 -9.98
CA PHE A 69 -4.68 0.33 -10.55
C PHE A 69 -4.49 1.61 -11.38
N GLY A 70 -3.72 2.59 -10.88
CA GLY A 70 -3.41 3.82 -11.60
C GLY A 70 -2.62 3.58 -12.89
N ASN A 71 -1.67 2.64 -12.88
CA ASN A 71 -0.95 2.25 -14.09
C ASN A 71 -1.87 1.55 -15.10
N ALA A 72 -2.82 0.73 -14.65
CA ALA A 72 -3.78 0.05 -15.53
C ALA A 72 -4.85 0.99 -16.13
N THR A 73 -5.21 2.07 -15.42
CA THR A 73 -6.27 3.01 -15.86
C THR A 73 -5.74 4.27 -16.56
N GLY A 74 -4.45 4.60 -16.43
CA GLY A 74 -3.89 5.79 -17.06
C GLY A 74 -2.37 5.82 -17.21
N GLY A 75 -1.67 4.70 -16.94
CA GLY A 75 -0.23 4.58 -17.12
C GLY A 75 0.14 4.65 -18.60
N ARG A 76 0.96 5.64 -18.97
CA ARG A 76 1.66 5.69 -20.24
C ARG A 76 3.10 5.23 -20.05
#